data_AF-A0A447QV46-F1
#
_entry.id   AF-A0A447QV46-F1
#
_cell.length_a   1.000
_cell.length_b   1.000
_cell.length_c   1.000
_cell.angle_alpha   90.00
_cell.angle_beta   90.00
_cell.angle_gamma   90.00
#
_symmetry.space_group_name_H-M   'P 1'
#
loop_
_entity.id
_entity.type
_entity.pdbx_description
1 polymer ?
#
loop_
_entity_poly.entity_id
_entity_poly.type
_entity_poly.pdbx_seq_one_letter_code
_entity_poly.pdbx_strand_id
1 'polypeptide(L)'
;MDVFTQREVWFVIGSQHLYGPQTLQQVKQHAEQVVNGLNQEAGLPVKLVLKPLVTTPDEISAVCRDANYQPACIGIITWLHTFSPAKMWIAGLSVLSKPLLQFHTQFNAAVPWDSMDMDFMNLNQTAHGGREFGFIGARMRQQHSVITGHWQDRQAQQRIAQWMRVAVARQESRQLKWRASATICARWPSPRATRSARRFSSAMRLTPTASAIWSA
;
A
#
# COMPACT_ATOMS: atom_id res chain seq x y z
N MET A 1 -12.69 -21.99 9.34
CA MET A 1 -12.44 -21.50 7.96
C MET A 1 -11.26 -20.55 8.04
N ASP A 2 -10.24 -20.77 7.21
CA ASP A 2 -9.02 -19.96 7.22
C ASP A 2 -9.36 -18.54 6.71
N VAL A 3 -9.18 -17.54 7.59
CA VAL A 3 -9.48 -16.12 7.33
C VAL A 3 -8.82 -15.63 6.05
N PHE A 4 -7.69 -16.23 5.68
CA PHE A 4 -6.92 -15.87 4.49
C PHE A 4 -7.59 -16.33 3.18
N THR A 5 -8.25 -17.48 3.17
CA THR A 5 -8.79 -18.10 1.93
C THR A 5 -10.02 -17.39 1.36
N GLN A 6 -10.70 -16.55 2.16
CA GLN A 6 -11.87 -15.77 1.74
C GLN A 6 -11.52 -14.33 1.32
N ARG A 7 -10.24 -13.96 1.33
CA ARG A 7 -9.78 -12.60 1.05
C ARG A 7 -9.02 -12.56 -0.27
N GLU A 8 -9.08 -11.41 -0.91
CA GLU A 8 -8.36 -11.14 -2.14
C GLU A 8 -7.68 -9.78 -2.08
N VAL A 9 -6.57 -9.67 -2.79
CA VAL A 9 -5.90 -8.41 -3.07
C VAL A 9 -6.01 -8.15 -4.55
N TRP A 10 -6.39 -6.93 -4.90
CA TRP A 10 -6.54 -6.55 -6.29
C TRP A 10 -5.21 -6.07 -6.85
N PHE A 11 -4.85 -6.57 -8.03
CA PHE A 11 -3.68 -6.13 -8.79
C PHE A 11 -4.15 -5.23 -9.93
N VAL A 12 -3.77 -3.95 -9.87
CA VAL A 12 -4.24 -2.91 -10.77
C VAL A 12 -3.06 -2.35 -11.56
N ILE A 13 -3.20 -2.33 -12.88
CA ILE A 13 -2.13 -1.85 -13.77
C ILE A 13 -2.48 -0.48 -14.30
N GLY A 14 -1.59 0.47 -14.08
CA GLY A 14 -1.70 1.82 -14.64
C GLY A 14 -1.09 1.91 -16.03
N SER A 15 -1.83 2.54 -16.95
CA SER A 15 -1.35 2.95 -18.27
C SER A 15 -2.09 4.22 -18.74
N GLN A 16 -2.04 4.53 -20.03
CA GLN A 16 -2.82 5.58 -20.71
C GLN A 16 -3.18 5.17 -22.15
N HIS A 17 -4.26 5.71 -22.70
CA HIS A 17 -4.72 5.38 -24.07
C HIS A 17 -3.77 5.80 -25.19
N LEU A 18 -2.89 6.78 -24.93
CA LEU A 18 -1.98 7.33 -25.94
C LEU A 18 -0.99 6.30 -26.51
N TYR A 19 -0.78 5.18 -25.82
CA TYR A 19 0.09 4.10 -26.28
C TYR A 19 -0.51 3.20 -27.36
N GLY A 20 -1.81 3.34 -27.65
CA GLY A 20 -2.51 2.55 -28.64
C GLY A 20 -2.86 1.12 -28.19
N PRO A 21 -3.79 0.45 -28.91
CA PRO A 21 -4.37 -0.82 -28.48
C PRO A 21 -3.37 -1.98 -28.47
N GLN A 22 -2.37 -2.00 -29.36
CA GLN A 22 -1.36 -3.05 -29.43
C GLN A 22 -0.48 -3.07 -28.17
N THR A 23 0.02 -1.90 -27.76
CA THR A 23 0.81 -1.75 -26.53
C THR A 23 -0.01 -2.13 -25.30
N LEU A 24 -1.28 -1.69 -25.23
CA LEU A 24 -2.16 -2.06 -24.12
C LEU A 24 -2.42 -3.57 -24.05
N GLN A 25 -2.50 -4.25 -25.21
CA GLN A 25 -2.62 -5.70 -25.25
C GLN A 25 -1.36 -6.40 -24.71
N GLN A 26 -0.17 -5.90 -25.03
CA GLN A 26 1.09 -6.43 -24.46
C GLN A 26 1.17 -6.20 -22.95
N VAL A 27 0.80 -5.00 -22.47
CA VAL A 27 0.73 -4.71 -21.02
C VAL A 27 -0.22 -5.68 -20.32
N LYS A 28 -1.38 -5.98 -20.94
CA LYS A 28 -2.33 -6.96 -20.40
C LYS A 28 -1.74 -8.36 -20.32
N GLN A 29 -1.05 -8.81 -21.38
CA GLN A 29 -0.38 -10.12 -21.41
C GLN A 29 0.69 -10.23 -20.32
N HIS A 30 1.52 -9.21 -20.16
CA HIS A 30 2.53 -9.17 -19.09
C HIS A 30 1.87 -9.21 -17.70
N ALA A 31 0.78 -8.46 -17.50
CA ALA A 31 0.06 -8.45 -16.24
C ALA A 31 -0.55 -9.82 -15.89
N GLU A 32 -1.13 -10.50 -16.87
CA GLU A 32 -1.65 -11.87 -16.71
C GLU A 32 -0.54 -12.84 -16.32
N GLN A 33 0.60 -12.80 -17.02
CA GLN A 33 1.75 -13.65 -16.71
C GLN A 33 2.30 -13.40 -15.30
N VAL A 34 2.50 -12.13 -14.93
CA VAL A 34 3.02 -11.75 -13.61
C VAL A 34 2.06 -12.18 -12.50
N VAL A 35 0.75 -11.93 -12.64
CA VAL A 35 -0.23 -12.32 -11.61
C VAL A 35 -0.35 -13.84 -11.49
N ASN A 36 -0.34 -14.56 -12.61
CA ASN A 36 -0.39 -16.02 -12.59
C ASN A 36 0.86 -16.61 -11.95
N GLY A 37 2.05 -16.13 -12.33
CA GLY A 37 3.32 -16.56 -11.74
C GLY A 37 3.39 -16.26 -10.23
N LEU A 38 2.97 -15.07 -9.80
CA LEU A 38 2.93 -14.72 -8.38
C LEU A 38 1.94 -15.59 -7.60
N ASN A 39 0.74 -15.86 -8.13
CA ASN A 39 -0.23 -16.73 -7.47
C ASN A 39 0.25 -18.18 -7.34
N GLN A 40 1.03 -18.69 -8.30
CA GLN A 40 1.50 -20.07 -8.32
C GLN A 40 2.78 -20.27 -7.51
N GLU A 41 3.75 -19.36 -7.64
CA GLU A 41 5.12 -19.60 -7.18
C GLU A 41 5.53 -18.79 -5.95
N ALA A 42 4.88 -17.66 -5.67
CA ALA A 42 5.34 -16.73 -4.65
C ALA A 42 4.91 -17.09 -3.21
N GLY A 43 4.10 -18.14 -3.03
CA GLY A 43 3.61 -18.56 -1.71
C GLY A 43 2.79 -17.47 -1.01
N LEU A 44 1.99 -16.72 -1.78
CA LEU A 44 1.18 -15.63 -1.26
C LEU A 44 0.11 -16.15 -0.29
N PRO A 45 -0.15 -15.45 0.82
CA PRO A 45 -1.14 -15.90 1.81
C PRO A 45 -2.59 -15.69 1.33
N VAL A 46 -2.82 -14.80 0.37
CA VAL A 46 -4.14 -14.48 -0.19
C VAL A 46 -4.05 -14.41 -1.71
N LYS A 47 -5.16 -14.70 -2.38
CA LYS A 47 -5.21 -14.68 -3.84
C LYS A 47 -5.02 -13.26 -4.38
N LEU A 48 -4.18 -13.13 -5.40
CA LEU A 48 -4.00 -11.91 -6.17
C LEU A 48 -4.95 -11.93 -7.37
N VAL A 49 -5.82 -10.92 -7.50
CA VAL A 49 -6.84 -10.85 -8.55
C VAL A 49 -6.51 -9.70 -9.50
N LEU A 50 -6.18 -10.03 -10.75
CA LEU A 50 -5.94 -9.04 -11.79
C LEU A 50 -7.25 -8.30 -12.13
N LYS A 51 -7.20 -6.97 -12.10
CA LYS A 51 -8.27 -6.09 -12.57
C LYS A 51 -8.01 -5.63 -14.01
N PRO A 52 -9.04 -5.16 -14.73
CA PRO A 52 -8.84 -4.53 -16.03
C PRO A 52 -7.80 -3.40 -15.95
N LEU A 53 -7.08 -3.17 -17.04
CA LEU A 53 -6.16 -2.04 -17.16
C LEU A 53 -6.93 -0.75 -16.91
N VAL A 54 -6.31 0.18 -16.19
CA VAL A 54 -6.88 1.51 -15.96
C VAL A 54 -6.08 2.55 -16.73
N THR A 55 -6.79 3.28 -17.58
CA THR A 55 -6.25 4.19 -18.59
C THR A 55 -6.96 5.55 -18.61
N THR A 56 -8.07 5.69 -17.89
CA THR A 56 -8.79 6.95 -17.62
C THR A 56 -8.94 7.24 -16.12
N PRO A 57 -9.16 8.50 -15.73
CA PRO A 57 -9.52 8.85 -14.35
C PRO A 57 -10.78 8.12 -13.83
N ASP A 58 -11.77 7.91 -14.70
CA ASP A 58 -13.04 7.28 -14.34
C ASP A 58 -12.87 5.78 -14.06
N GLU A 59 -12.07 5.09 -14.87
CA GLU A 59 -11.69 3.69 -14.64
C GLU A 59 -10.94 3.53 -13.31
N ILE A 60 -9.97 4.40 -13.02
CA ILE A 60 -9.23 4.38 -11.75
C ILE A 60 -10.17 4.61 -10.57
N SER A 61 -11.06 5.60 -10.70
CA SER A 61 -12.03 5.96 -9.65
C SER A 61 -13.04 4.84 -9.40
N ALA A 62 -13.51 4.18 -10.47
CA ALA A 62 -14.39 3.02 -10.38
C ALA A 62 -13.70 1.86 -9.65
N VAL A 63 -12.47 1.51 -10.03
CA VAL A 63 -11.72 0.43 -9.34
C VAL A 63 -11.51 0.74 -7.85
N CYS A 64 -11.19 1.98 -7.50
CA CYS A 64 -11.02 2.37 -6.09
C CYS A 64 -12.34 2.29 -5.30
N ARG A 65 -13.45 2.72 -5.91
CA ARG A 65 -14.80 2.61 -5.33
C ARG A 65 -15.21 1.15 -5.13
N ASP A 66 -15.01 0.31 -6.15
CA ASP A 66 -15.39 -1.09 -6.10
C ASP A 66 -14.55 -1.86 -5.08
N ALA A 67 -13.25 -1.53 -4.96
CA ALA A 67 -12.37 -2.10 -3.94
C ALA A 67 -12.83 -1.75 -2.51
N ASN A 68 -13.35 -0.54 -2.29
CA ASN A 68 -13.92 -0.15 -1.01
C ASN A 68 -15.19 -0.95 -0.68
N TYR A 69 -16.04 -1.17 -1.67
CA TYR A 69 -17.33 -1.85 -1.51
C TYR A 69 -17.17 -3.36 -1.31
N GLN A 70 -16.24 -4.00 -2.03
CA GLN A 70 -16.07 -5.45 -2.01
C GLN A 70 -15.51 -5.94 -0.65
N PRO A 71 -16.27 -6.74 0.13
CA PRO A 71 -15.81 -7.19 1.45
C PRO A 71 -14.61 -8.13 1.40
N ALA A 72 -14.48 -8.91 0.32
CA ALA A 72 -13.35 -9.80 0.09
C ALA A 72 -12.05 -9.04 -0.22
N CYS A 73 -12.15 -7.84 -0.81
CA CYS A 73 -10.99 -7.02 -1.16
C CYS A 73 -10.40 -6.37 0.10
N ILE A 74 -9.16 -6.73 0.43
CA ILE A 74 -8.46 -6.23 1.62
C ILE A 74 -7.39 -5.20 1.32
N GLY A 75 -7.08 -4.97 0.05
CA GLY A 75 -6.02 -4.06 -0.38
C GLY A 75 -5.85 -4.04 -1.89
N ILE A 76 -5.15 -3.02 -2.37
CA ILE A 76 -4.77 -2.86 -3.77
C ILE A 76 -3.26 -2.85 -3.88
N ILE A 77 -2.75 -3.64 -4.83
CA ILE A 77 -1.39 -3.55 -5.33
C ILE A 77 -1.44 -2.87 -6.71
N THR A 78 -0.69 -1.79 -6.89
CA THR A 78 -0.56 -1.09 -8.17
C THR A 78 0.79 -1.37 -8.81
N TRP A 79 0.79 -1.63 -10.11
CA TRP A 79 1.99 -1.66 -10.94
C TRP A 79 1.80 -0.71 -12.12
N LEU A 80 2.70 0.26 -12.24
CA LEU A 80 2.67 1.26 -13.30
C LEU A 80 3.57 0.76 -14.43
N HIS A 81 3.04 -0.12 -15.28
CA HIS A 81 3.81 -0.80 -16.33
C HIS A 81 4.37 0.20 -17.33
N THR A 82 3.53 1.14 -17.76
CA THR A 82 3.90 2.30 -18.58
C THR A 82 3.74 3.59 -17.75
N PHE A 83 4.00 4.75 -18.37
CA PHE A 83 3.65 6.02 -17.75
C PHE A 83 2.11 6.19 -17.67
N SER A 84 1.60 6.41 -16.46
CA SER A 84 0.18 6.66 -16.18
C SER A 84 0.08 7.98 -15.41
N PRO A 85 -0.31 9.09 -16.06
CA PRO A 85 -0.28 10.43 -15.48
C PRO A 85 -0.92 10.49 -14.09
N ALA A 86 -0.14 10.90 -13.10
CA ALA A 86 -0.52 10.73 -11.70
C ALA A 86 -1.76 11.57 -11.30
N LYS A 87 -2.06 12.64 -12.06
CA LYS A 87 -3.28 13.44 -11.90
C LYS A 87 -4.56 12.60 -12.03
N MET A 88 -4.55 11.58 -12.90
CA MET A 88 -5.71 10.71 -13.12
C MET A 88 -6.06 9.88 -11.87
N TRP A 89 -5.07 9.64 -11.01
CA TRP A 89 -5.24 8.84 -9.80
C TRP A 89 -5.80 9.62 -8.62
N ILE A 90 -5.82 10.96 -8.66
CA ILE A 90 -6.17 11.80 -7.50
C ILE A 90 -7.56 11.49 -6.97
N ALA A 91 -8.56 11.42 -7.84
CA ALA A 91 -9.95 11.20 -7.42
C ALA A 91 -10.13 9.81 -6.77
N GLY A 92 -9.62 8.76 -7.42
CA GLY A 92 -9.66 7.39 -6.90
C GLY A 92 -8.90 7.22 -5.57
N LEU A 93 -7.67 7.75 -5.49
CA LEU A 93 -6.85 7.68 -4.28
C LEU A 93 -7.44 8.51 -3.12
N SER A 94 -8.17 9.59 -3.40
CA SER A 94 -8.80 10.42 -2.36
C SER A 94 -9.91 9.67 -1.62
N VAL A 95 -10.57 8.71 -2.27
CA VAL A 95 -11.66 7.93 -1.69
C VAL A 95 -11.23 6.54 -1.24
N LEU A 96 -10.04 6.06 -1.61
CA LEU A 96 -9.57 4.71 -1.30
C LEU A 96 -9.35 4.55 0.21
N SER A 97 -10.08 3.60 0.82
CA SER A 97 -10.04 3.31 2.26
C SER A 97 -9.27 2.03 2.61
N LYS A 98 -8.87 1.30 1.57
CA LYS A 98 -8.12 0.04 1.63
C LYS A 98 -6.62 0.32 1.55
N PRO A 99 -5.76 -0.50 2.20
CA PRO A 99 -4.32 -0.44 2.05
C PRO A 99 -3.87 -0.43 0.59
N LEU A 100 -2.88 0.42 0.29
CA LEU A 100 -2.27 0.55 -1.03
C LEU A 100 -0.79 0.15 -0.98
N LEU A 101 -0.37 -0.65 -1.94
CA LEU A 101 1.02 -0.96 -2.19
C LEU A 101 1.37 -0.70 -3.64
N GLN A 102 2.45 0.02 -3.87
CA GLN A 102 3.07 0.11 -5.18
C GLN A 102 4.11 -1.01 -5.32
N PHE A 103 3.91 -1.89 -6.31
CA PHE A 103 4.93 -2.83 -6.72
C PHE A 103 5.74 -2.24 -7.87
N HIS A 104 6.91 -1.71 -7.53
CA HIS A 104 7.84 -1.08 -8.45
C HIS A 104 8.72 -2.16 -9.11
N THR A 105 8.11 -2.92 -10.01
CA THR A 105 8.72 -4.04 -10.75
C THR A 105 8.84 -3.73 -12.24
N GLN A 106 9.60 -4.56 -12.95
CA GLN A 106 9.67 -4.58 -14.41
C GLN A 106 9.42 -6.01 -14.90
N PHE A 107 8.86 -6.16 -16.12
CA PHE A 107 8.57 -7.47 -16.68
C PHE A 107 9.86 -8.26 -16.95
N ASN A 108 10.81 -7.66 -17.67
CA ASN A 108 12.14 -8.22 -17.92
C ASN A 108 13.06 -7.97 -16.72
N ALA A 109 13.91 -8.97 -16.40
CA ALA A 109 14.92 -8.84 -15.35
C ALA A 109 16.17 -8.08 -15.83
N ALA A 110 16.56 -8.26 -17.09
CA ALA A 110 17.69 -7.60 -17.72
C ALA A 110 17.24 -6.72 -18.89
N VAL A 111 18.01 -5.67 -19.17
CA VAL A 111 17.81 -4.81 -20.34
C VAL A 111 18.37 -5.52 -21.58
N PRO A 112 17.58 -5.64 -22.67
CA PRO A 112 18.04 -6.30 -23.89
C PRO A 112 18.89 -5.34 -24.74
N TRP A 113 20.17 -5.14 -24.38
CA TRP A 113 21.05 -4.13 -24.98
C TRP A 113 21.15 -4.19 -26.51
N ASP A 114 21.14 -5.40 -27.09
CA ASP A 114 21.33 -5.59 -28.54
C ASP A 114 20.06 -5.37 -29.36
N SER A 115 18.88 -5.37 -28.71
CA SER A 115 17.58 -5.30 -29.40
C SER A 115 16.63 -4.24 -28.84
N MET A 116 17.09 -3.41 -27.89
CA MET A 116 16.27 -2.37 -27.28
C MET A 116 16.04 -1.23 -28.25
N ASP A 117 14.77 -0.94 -28.51
CA ASP A 117 14.30 0.15 -29.35
C ASP A 117 13.29 1.04 -28.61
N MET A 118 12.71 2.00 -29.34
CA MET A 118 11.71 2.91 -28.78
C MET A 118 10.40 2.22 -28.42
N ASP A 119 10.04 1.12 -29.07
CA ASP A 119 8.82 0.36 -28.74
C ASP A 119 8.98 -0.34 -27.40
N PHE A 120 10.14 -0.98 -27.17
CA PHE A 120 10.50 -1.52 -25.87
C PHE A 120 10.48 -0.45 -24.78
N MET A 121 11.07 0.72 -25.08
CA MET A 121 11.12 1.84 -24.14
C MET A 121 9.75 2.45 -23.89
N ASN A 122 8.82 2.45 -24.83
CA ASN A 122 7.44 2.91 -24.64
C ASN A 122 6.62 1.95 -23.77
N LEU A 123 6.87 0.65 -23.90
CA LEU A 123 6.16 -0.39 -23.16
C LEU A 123 6.64 -0.52 -21.70
N ASN A 124 7.94 -0.43 -21.44
CA ASN A 124 8.54 -0.83 -20.16
C ASN A 124 9.05 0.36 -19.32
N GLN A 125 8.13 1.23 -18.89
CA GLN A 125 8.47 2.55 -18.31
C GLN A 125 8.26 2.67 -16.79
N THR A 126 8.16 1.56 -16.05
CA THR A 126 7.92 1.62 -14.60
C THR A 126 8.95 2.46 -13.84
N ALA A 127 10.20 2.52 -14.31
CA ALA A 127 11.26 3.34 -13.71
C ALA A 127 10.86 4.83 -13.57
N HIS A 128 10.10 5.37 -14.52
CA HIS A 128 9.61 6.75 -14.49
C HIS A 128 8.15 6.83 -14.03
N GLY A 129 7.26 6.01 -14.60
CA GLY A 129 5.83 6.01 -14.24
C GLY A 129 5.60 5.69 -12.77
N GLY A 130 6.38 4.78 -12.21
CA GLY A 130 6.33 4.47 -10.78
C GLY A 130 6.80 5.61 -9.88
N ARG A 131 7.75 6.43 -10.32
CA ARG A 131 8.21 7.60 -9.54
C ARG A 131 7.15 8.70 -9.52
N GLU A 132 6.48 8.93 -10.65
CA GLU A 132 5.38 9.90 -10.73
C GLU A 132 4.20 9.49 -9.82
N PHE A 133 3.85 8.19 -9.82
CA PHE A 133 2.85 7.66 -8.89
C PHE A 133 3.29 7.79 -7.42
N GLY A 134 4.57 7.54 -7.13
CA GLY A 134 5.14 7.80 -5.81
C GLY A 134 4.99 9.27 -5.37
N PHE A 135 5.23 10.21 -6.29
CA PHE A 135 5.05 11.64 -6.04
C PHE A 135 3.61 11.97 -5.63
N ILE A 136 2.59 11.49 -6.36
CA ILE A 136 1.20 11.86 -6.00
C ILE A 136 0.79 11.29 -4.64
N GLY A 137 1.23 10.07 -4.31
CA GLY A 137 0.99 9.49 -3.00
C GLY A 137 1.62 10.32 -1.87
N ALA A 138 2.88 10.74 -2.03
CA ALA A 138 3.55 11.63 -1.08
C ALA A 138 2.86 13.00 -0.99
N ARG A 139 2.49 13.58 -2.14
CA ARG A 139 1.83 14.89 -2.23
C ARG A 139 0.45 14.92 -1.57
N MET A 140 -0.29 13.81 -1.63
CA MET A 140 -1.58 13.62 -0.97
C MET A 140 -1.45 13.16 0.49
N ARG A 141 -0.23 12.92 0.99
CA ARG A 141 0.06 12.35 2.31
C ARG A 141 -0.64 11.01 2.55
N GLN A 142 -0.77 10.21 1.48
CA GLN A 142 -1.35 8.88 1.55
C GLN A 142 -0.31 7.88 2.09
N GLN A 143 -0.75 6.97 2.95
CA GLN A 143 0.09 5.84 3.35
C GLN A 143 0.06 4.80 2.23
N HIS A 144 1.09 4.79 1.39
CA HIS A 144 1.35 3.68 0.47
C HIS A 144 2.64 2.96 0.86
N SER A 145 2.66 1.65 0.71
CA SER A 145 3.89 0.85 0.80
C SER A 145 4.54 0.78 -0.57
N VAL A 146 5.88 0.76 -0.63
CA VAL A 146 6.61 0.55 -1.89
C VAL A 146 7.50 -0.67 -1.75
N ILE A 147 7.37 -1.61 -2.68
CA ILE A 147 8.30 -2.73 -2.84
C ILE A 147 8.92 -2.62 -4.22
N THR A 148 10.24 -2.58 -4.26
CA THR A 148 11.03 -2.57 -5.50
C THR A 148 11.72 -3.91 -5.64
N GLY A 149 11.72 -4.45 -6.86
CA GLY A 149 12.35 -5.73 -7.19
C GLY A 149 11.69 -6.34 -8.42
N HIS A 150 12.36 -7.30 -9.05
CA HIS A 150 11.76 -8.08 -10.14
C HIS A 150 10.66 -9.00 -9.60
N TRP A 151 9.63 -9.29 -10.39
CA TRP A 151 8.48 -10.08 -9.93
C TRP A 151 8.80 -11.55 -9.62
N GLN A 152 9.92 -12.06 -10.14
CA GLN A 152 10.44 -13.39 -9.80
C GLN A 152 11.44 -13.37 -8.63
N ASP A 153 11.83 -12.19 -8.12
CA ASP A 153 12.71 -12.10 -6.96
C ASP A 153 12.00 -12.59 -5.69
N ARG A 154 12.60 -13.59 -5.04
CA ARG A 154 12.09 -14.19 -3.80
C ARG A 154 11.99 -13.18 -2.66
N GLN A 155 12.91 -12.20 -2.58
CA GLN A 155 12.85 -11.19 -1.52
C GLN A 155 11.66 -10.24 -1.73
N ALA A 156 11.43 -9.79 -2.97
CA ALA A 156 10.25 -9.00 -3.31
C ALA A 156 8.94 -9.76 -3.01
N GLN A 157 8.87 -11.03 -3.42
CA GLN A 157 7.71 -11.91 -3.15
C GLN A 157 7.43 -12.05 -1.64
N GLN A 158 8.45 -12.29 -0.82
CA GLN A 158 8.31 -12.40 0.63
C GLN A 158 7.79 -11.10 1.27
N ARG A 159 8.30 -9.95 0.81
CA ARG A 159 7.83 -8.63 1.29
C ARG A 159 6.38 -8.37 0.89
N ILE A 160 5.96 -8.77 -0.31
CA ILE A 160 4.55 -8.69 -0.75
C ILE A 160 3.69 -9.58 0.15
N ALA A 161 4.09 -10.83 0.38
CA ALA A 161 3.38 -11.75 1.25
C ALA A 161 3.25 -11.20 2.68
N GLN A 162 4.30 -10.57 3.22
CA GLN A 162 4.25 -9.93 4.54
C GLN A 162 3.24 -8.76 4.55
N TRP A 163 3.28 -7.89 3.54
CA TRP A 163 2.32 -6.81 3.42
C TRP A 163 0.87 -7.32 3.34
N MET A 164 0.63 -8.40 2.59
CA MET A 164 -0.69 -9.03 2.51
C MET A 164 -1.19 -9.52 3.87
N ARG A 165 -0.32 -10.12 4.70
CA ARG A 165 -0.69 -10.53 6.07
C ARG A 165 -1.10 -9.33 6.92
N VAL A 166 -0.40 -8.20 6.80
CA VAL A 166 -0.75 -6.95 7.49
C VAL A 166 -2.08 -6.40 6.99
N ALA A 167 -2.36 -6.49 5.68
CA ALA A 167 -3.65 -6.09 5.12
C ALA A 167 -4.80 -6.94 5.67
N VAL A 168 -4.61 -8.26 5.79
CA VAL A 168 -5.59 -9.16 6.44
C VAL A 168 -5.80 -8.75 7.89
N ALA A 169 -4.73 -8.59 8.67
CA ALA A 169 -4.81 -8.21 10.08
C ALA A 169 -5.54 -6.87 10.28
N ARG A 170 -5.30 -5.88 9.41
CA ARG A 170 -6.02 -4.60 9.43
C ARG A 170 -7.51 -4.79 9.18
N GLN A 171 -7.89 -5.63 8.22
CA GLN A 171 -9.29 -5.89 7.91
C GLN A 171 -10.00 -6.62 9.06
N GLU A 172 -9.37 -7.62 9.66
CA GLU A 172 -9.89 -8.35 10.83
C GLU A 172 -10.00 -7.46 12.06
N SER A 173 -9.00 -6.60 12.31
CA SER A 173 -9.02 -5.65 13.43
C SER A 173 -10.22 -4.70 13.37
N ARG A 174 -10.73 -4.37 12.17
CA ARG A 174 -11.95 -3.54 12.02
C ARG A 174 -13.23 -4.30 12.36
N GLN A 175 -13.20 -5.62 12.34
CA GLN A 175 -14.34 -6.50 12.64
C GLN A 175 -14.26 -7.11 14.04
N LEU A 176 -13.10 -6.99 14.70
CA LEU A 176 -12.85 -7.49 16.04
C LEU A 176 -13.83 -6.86 17.04
N LYS A 177 -14.60 -7.71 17.70
CA LYS A 177 -15.45 -7.34 18.83
C LYS A 177 -14.85 -7.95 20.09
N TRP A 178 -14.62 -7.13 21.11
CA TRP A 178 -14.17 -7.60 22.42
C TRP A 178 -15.30 -7.41 23.43
N ARG A 179 -15.36 -8.28 24.44
CA ARG A 179 -16.33 -8.17 25.53
C ARG A 179 -15.57 -8.08 26.85
N ALA A 180 -15.69 -6.95 27.53
CA ALA A 180 -15.23 -6.83 28.91
C ALA A 180 -16.19 -7.62 29.81
N SER A 181 -15.67 -8.57 30.60
CA SER A 181 -16.46 -9.15 31.70
C SER A 181 -16.39 -8.23 32.91
N ALA A 182 -17.55 -7.88 33.48
CA ALA A 182 -17.66 -6.98 34.63
C ALA A 182 -16.87 -7.47 35.87
N THR A 183 -16.63 -8.79 35.97
CA THR A 183 -15.80 -9.41 37.01
C THR A 183 -14.33 -8.93 36.98
N ILE A 184 -13.83 -8.47 35.83
CA ILE A 184 -12.46 -7.93 35.69
C ILE A 184 -12.41 -6.43 36.04
N CYS A 185 -13.46 -5.65 35.73
CA CYS A 185 -13.53 -4.23 36.09
C CYS A 185 -13.55 -3.99 37.62
N ALA A 186 -14.08 -4.93 38.41
CA ALA A 186 -14.13 -4.80 39.87
C ALA A 186 -12.75 -4.96 40.57
N ARG A 187 -11.71 -5.36 39.82
CA ARG A 187 -10.34 -5.54 40.33
C ARG A 187 -9.38 -4.41 39.97
N TRP A 188 -9.83 -3.43 39.19
CA TRP A 188 -9.00 -2.26 38.86
C TRP A 188 -9.17 -1.20 39.96
N PRO A 189 -8.12 -0.80 40.69
CA PRO A 189 -8.24 0.26 41.68
C PRO A 189 -8.68 1.54 40.99
N SER A 190 -9.82 2.10 41.38
CA SER A 190 -10.23 3.42 40.89
C SER A 190 -9.19 4.46 41.33
N PRO A 191 -8.79 5.44 40.49
CA PRO A 191 -7.90 6.55 40.89
C PRO A 191 -8.56 7.56 41.84
N ARG A 192 -9.62 7.20 42.58
CA ARG A 192 -10.33 8.10 43.49
C ARG A 192 -10.11 7.70 44.94
N ALA A 193 -8.89 7.90 45.42
CA ALA A 193 -8.61 7.94 46.86
C ALA A 193 -7.41 8.82 47.23
N THR A 194 -7.22 9.98 46.60
CA THR A 194 -6.41 11.06 47.17
C THR A 194 -7.02 12.43 46.86
N ARG A 195 -8.20 12.70 47.43
CA ARG A 195 -8.63 14.07 47.72
C ARG A 195 -8.10 14.41 49.12
N SER A 196 -6.92 15.02 49.20
CA SER A 196 -6.60 15.92 50.31
C SER A 196 -5.93 17.16 49.73
N ALA A 197 -6.71 18.23 49.64
CA ALA A 197 -6.19 19.56 49.41
C ALA A 197 -5.29 19.96 50.59
N ARG A 198 -4.03 20.29 50.34
CA ARG A 198 -3.33 21.33 51.09
C ARG A 198 -2.61 22.27 50.13
N ARG A 199 -3.05 23.52 50.22
CA ARG A 199 -2.42 24.72 49.68
C ARG A 199 -0.94 24.75 50.04
N PHE A 200 -0.07 25.03 49.09
CA PHE A 200 1.09 25.89 49.30
C PHE A 200 1.38 26.63 47.99
N SER A 201 0.95 27.90 47.96
CA SER A 201 1.39 28.90 46.99
C SER A 201 2.47 29.73 47.66
N SER A 202 3.48 30.10 46.88
CA SER A 202 4.51 31.13 47.13
C SER A 202 5.61 30.80 48.15
N ALA A 203 6.82 30.48 47.64
CA ALA A 203 8.03 31.30 47.84
C ALA A 203 9.26 30.60 47.24
N MET A 204 9.78 31.10 46.12
CA MET A 204 11.20 31.43 45.87
C MET A 204 11.44 31.61 44.36
N ARG A 205 11.59 32.87 43.97
CA ARG A 205 12.46 33.25 42.85
C ARG A 205 13.90 33.02 43.32
N LEU A 206 14.79 32.56 42.42
CA LEU A 206 16.13 33.10 42.19
C LEU A 206 16.79 32.35 41.01
N THR A 207 16.85 33.07 39.88
CA THR A 207 17.87 33.18 38.80
C THR A 207 18.70 31.99 38.25
N PRO A 208 19.06 32.04 36.95
CA PRO A 208 19.80 31.01 36.20
C PRO A 208 21.33 31.24 36.23
N THR A 209 22.14 30.18 36.22
CA THR A 209 23.56 30.27 35.84
C THR A 209 24.07 28.98 35.16
N ALA A 210 24.76 29.20 34.04
CA ALA A 210 25.84 28.45 33.37
C ALA A 210 25.73 26.91 33.22
N SER A 211 25.66 26.35 32.00
CA SER A 211 26.63 26.30 30.89
C SER A 211 27.50 25.03 30.91
N ALA A 212 27.22 24.19 29.91
CA ALA A 212 28.14 23.39 29.11
C ALA A 212 28.76 22.09 29.66
N ILE A 213 28.98 21.19 28.68
CA ILE A 213 30.01 20.14 28.54
C ILE A 213 29.53 18.69 28.81
N TRP A 214 29.64 17.68 27.92
CA TRP A 214 30.21 17.51 26.56
C TRP A 214 29.52 16.30 25.87
N SER A 215 29.51 16.33 24.54
CA SER A 215 29.36 15.16 23.66
C SER A 215 30.72 14.49 23.43
N ALA A 216 30.70 13.18 23.23
CA ALA A 216 31.67 12.44 22.42
C ALA A 216 30.91 11.35 21.67
#